data_AF-A0A351A0H9-F1
#
_entry.id   AF-A0A351A0H9-F1
#
_cell.length_a   1.000
_cell.length_b   1.000
_cell.length_c   1.000
_cell.angle_alpha   90.00
_cell.angle_beta   90.00
_cell.angle_gamma   90.00
#
_symmetry.space_group_name_H-M   'P 1'
#
loop_
_entity.id
_entity.type
_entity.pdbx_description
1 polymer ?
#
loop_
_entity_poly.entity_id
_entity_poly.type
_entity_poly.pdbx_seq_one_letter_code
_entity_poly.pdbx_strand_id
1 'polypeptide(L)'
;MDHSSNSLEQHFHLPHVRHIDRSRPLQWLKLGWEDMRDNLGASLPYGVVLAAMGYLILSFAADMPYLFTAAISGFFLVGPIAAAGLYEVSRRHERGERASFMDSMRGLRGHADSIAYFGVFLALALIAWERLSAILFALFFRGDLAEVSGFLSSVFMSGENLYFVFAYMVIGGTLAAVVFALSAVAIPMLMDRDVDSVTAAMTSLRA
;
A
#
# COMPACT_ATOMS: atom_id res chain seq x y z
N MET A 1 21.30 -3.46 -20.00
CA MET A 1 20.76 -3.43 -18.62
C MET A 1 20.79 -4.80 -17.94
N ASP A 2 21.46 -5.83 -18.50
CA ASP A 2 21.43 -7.22 -17.98
C ASP A 2 22.44 -7.55 -16.86
N HIS A 3 23.39 -6.66 -16.55
CA HIS A 3 24.40 -6.99 -15.54
C HIS A 3 23.86 -6.98 -14.10
N SER A 4 22.85 -6.14 -13.79
CA SER A 4 22.29 -6.05 -12.44
C SER A 4 21.27 -7.15 -12.12
N SER A 5 20.56 -7.68 -13.12
CA SER A 5 19.64 -8.80 -12.93
C SER A 5 20.39 -10.09 -12.57
N ASN A 6 21.55 -10.31 -13.21
CA ASN A 6 22.36 -11.51 -13.01
C ASN A 6 23.00 -11.58 -11.60
N SER A 7 23.38 -10.44 -11.00
CA SER A 7 23.93 -10.40 -9.64
C SER A 7 22.91 -10.69 -8.54
N LEU A 8 21.63 -10.36 -8.79
CA LEU A 8 20.54 -10.61 -7.85
C LEU A 8 20.14 -12.10 -7.83
N GLU A 9 20.13 -12.76 -8.99
CA GLU A 9 19.85 -14.20 -9.11
C GLU A 9 20.93 -15.08 -8.46
N GLN A 10 22.18 -14.62 -8.42
CA GLN A 10 23.26 -15.36 -7.74
C GLN A 10 23.12 -15.41 -6.21
N HIS A 11 22.44 -14.43 -5.60
CA HIS A 11 22.27 -14.35 -4.15
C HIS A 11 20.86 -14.72 -3.68
N PHE A 12 19.84 -14.59 -4.54
CA PHE A 12 18.45 -14.91 -4.23
C PHE A 12 17.88 -15.85 -5.30
N HIS A 13 17.32 -17.00 -4.88
CA HIS A 13 16.56 -17.88 -5.76
C HIS A 13 15.19 -17.26 -6.09
N LEU A 14 15.20 -16.28 -7.01
CA LEU A 14 13.99 -15.55 -7.40
C LEU A 14 13.11 -16.40 -8.32
N PRO A 15 11.78 -16.45 -8.09
CA PRO A 15 10.84 -17.10 -9.00
C PRO A 15 10.86 -16.50 -10.41
N HIS A 16 10.56 -17.33 -11.41
CA HIS A 16 10.42 -16.88 -12.80
C HIS A 16 9.16 -16.00 -12.97
N VAL A 17 9.35 -14.77 -13.49
CA VAL A 17 8.27 -13.83 -13.79
C VAL A 17 7.69 -14.14 -15.17
N ARG A 18 6.37 -14.34 -15.24
CA ARG A 18 5.68 -14.63 -16.50
C ARG A 18 5.31 -13.33 -17.21
N HIS A 19 5.49 -13.30 -18.54
CA HIS A 19 4.93 -12.23 -19.36
C HIS A 19 3.42 -12.37 -19.44
N ILE A 20 2.72 -11.28 -19.17
CA ILE A 20 1.26 -11.20 -19.18
C ILE A 20 0.78 -10.12 -20.16
N ASP A 21 -0.43 -10.31 -20.69
CA ASP A 21 -1.04 -9.32 -21.58
C ASP A 21 -1.37 -8.01 -20.83
N ARG A 22 -1.30 -6.87 -21.54
CA ARG A 22 -1.60 -5.54 -20.99
C ARG A 22 -3.04 -5.41 -20.48
N SER A 23 -3.97 -6.25 -20.95
CA SER A 23 -5.36 -6.26 -20.49
C SER A 23 -5.58 -6.98 -19.15
N ARG A 24 -4.56 -7.66 -18.61
CA ARG A 24 -4.70 -8.49 -17.40
C ARG A 24 -5.11 -7.72 -16.14
N PRO A 25 -4.61 -6.50 -15.86
CA PRO A 25 -5.08 -5.73 -14.71
C PRO A 25 -6.59 -5.47 -14.71
N LEU A 26 -7.17 -5.19 -15.88
CA LEU A 26 -8.61 -5.00 -16.03
C LEU A 26 -9.39 -6.31 -15.78
N GLN A 27 -8.84 -7.44 -16.20
CA GLN A 27 -9.41 -8.75 -15.91
C GLN A 27 -9.35 -9.07 -14.41
N TRP A 28 -8.24 -8.77 -13.73
CA TRP A 28 -8.11 -8.98 -12.29
C TRP A 28 -9.08 -8.12 -11.49
N LEU A 29 -9.31 -6.86 -11.89
CA LEU A 29 -10.34 -6.02 -11.27
C LEU A 29 -11.74 -6.61 -11.44
N LYS A 30 -12.05 -7.16 -12.63
CA LYS A 30 -13.32 -7.85 -12.86
C LYS A 30 -13.46 -9.09 -11.97
N LEU A 31 -12.42 -9.93 -11.91
CA LEU A 31 -12.42 -11.14 -11.08
C LEU A 31 -12.53 -10.80 -9.59
N GLY A 32 -11.76 -9.83 -9.09
CA GLY A 32 -11.86 -9.40 -7.70
C GLY A 32 -13.25 -8.83 -7.34
N TRP A 33 -13.92 -8.20 -8.31
CA TRP A 33 -15.30 -7.75 -8.13
C TRP A 33 -16.31 -8.92 -8.06
N GLU A 34 -16.11 -9.96 -8.87
CA GLU A 34 -16.89 -11.20 -8.83
C GLU A 34 -16.65 -11.94 -7.50
N ASP A 35 -15.39 -12.13 -7.10
CA ASP A 35 -15.01 -12.73 -5.81
C ASP A 35 -15.67 -12.01 -4.63
N MET A 36 -15.65 -10.68 -4.63
CA MET A 36 -16.26 -9.87 -3.57
C MET A 36 -17.78 -10.07 -3.53
N ARG A 37 -18.45 -10.09 -4.69
CA ARG A 37 -19.91 -10.30 -4.79
C ARG A 37 -20.32 -11.69 -4.35
N ASP A 38 -19.53 -12.69 -4.68
CA ASP A 38 -19.81 -14.08 -4.31
C ASP A 38 -19.48 -14.37 -2.84
N ASN A 39 -18.62 -13.55 -2.21
CA ASN A 39 -18.19 -13.69 -0.83
C ASN A 39 -18.42 -12.42 0.01
N LEU A 40 -19.57 -11.76 -0.14
CA LEU A 40 -19.89 -10.51 0.58
C LEU A 40 -19.76 -10.64 2.09
N GLY A 41 -20.18 -11.77 2.67
CA GLY A 41 -20.08 -12.03 4.11
C GLY A 41 -18.65 -12.11 4.65
N ALA A 42 -17.68 -12.48 3.79
CA ALA A 42 -16.26 -12.48 4.14
C ALA A 42 -15.59 -11.13 3.83
N SER A 43 -16.04 -10.44 2.77
CA SER A 43 -15.38 -9.24 2.22
C SER A 43 -15.83 -7.93 2.89
N LEU A 44 -17.14 -7.75 3.10
CA LEU A 44 -17.70 -6.51 3.67
C LEU A 44 -17.13 -6.13 5.05
N PRO A 45 -16.85 -7.08 5.98
CA PRO A 45 -16.25 -6.74 7.27
C PRO A 45 -14.94 -5.95 7.16
N TYR A 46 -14.10 -6.21 6.15
CA TYR A 46 -12.88 -5.41 5.92
C TYR A 46 -13.21 -3.95 5.63
N GLY A 47 -14.16 -3.71 4.73
CA GLY A 47 -14.61 -2.35 4.40
C GLY A 47 -15.25 -1.64 5.59
N VAL A 48 -16.08 -2.35 6.37
CA VAL A 48 -16.71 -1.80 7.59
C VAL A 48 -15.67 -1.42 8.64
N VAL A 49 -14.68 -2.28 8.90
CA VAL A 49 -13.61 -2.00 9.85
C VAL A 49 -12.77 -0.80 9.41
N LEU A 50 -12.37 -0.75 8.13
CA LEU A 50 -11.61 0.38 7.57
C LEU A 50 -12.41 1.68 7.65
N ALA A 51 -13.69 1.67 7.27
CA ALA A 51 -14.57 2.83 7.36
C ALA A 51 -14.77 3.29 8.80
N ALA A 52 -14.99 2.37 9.74
CA ALA A 52 -15.13 2.69 11.15
C ALA A 52 -13.86 3.31 11.72
N MET A 53 -12.68 2.76 11.41
CA MET A 53 -11.40 3.37 11.84
C MET A 53 -11.21 4.76 11.26
N GLY A 54 -11.44 4.96 9.96
CA GLY A 54 -11.35 6.27 9.32
C GLY A 54 -12.31 7.29 9.95
N TYR A 55 -13.55 6.87 10.22
CA TYR A 55 -14.54 7.70 10.90
C TYR A 55 -14.11 8.07 12.33
N LEU A 56 -13.56 7.12 13.09
CA LEU A 56 -13.02 7.39 14.43
C LEU A 56 -11.87 8.39 14.39
N ILE A 57 -10.94 8.24 13.44
CA ILE A 57 -9.82 9.18 13.26
C ILE A 57 -10.36 10.58 12.97
N LEU A 58 -11.30 10.72 12.03
CA LEU A 58 -11.91 12.02 11.72
C LEU A 58 -12.66 12.60 12.93
N SER A 59 -13.40 11.78 13.67
CA SER A 59 -14.22 12.25 14.79
C SER A 59 -13.39 12.71 16.00
N PHE A 60 -12.24 12.09 16.24
CA PHE A 60 -11.44 12.34 17.44
C PHE A 60 -10.16 13.14 17.20
N ALA A 61 -9.61 13.12 15.98
CA ALA A 61 -8.30 13.68 15.69
C ALA A 61 -8.33 14.87 14.72
N ALA A 62 -9.44 15.16 14.02
CA ALA A 62 -9.48 16.20 12.98
C ALA A 62 -9.01 17.58 13.47
N ASP A 63 -9.35 17.96 14.69
CA ASP A 63 -8.96 19.25 15.28
C ASP A 63 -7.57 19.24 15.94
N MET A 64 -6.87 18.10 15.93
CA MET A 64 -5.58 17.90 16.57
C MET A 64 -4.53 17.48 15.53
N PRO A 65 -3.86 18.43 14.84
CA PRO A 65 -3.01 18.14 13.68
C PRO A 65 -1.94 17.06 13.91
N TYR A 66 -1.31 17.05 15.10
CA TYR A 66 -0.32 16.04 15.47
C TYR A 66 -0.96 14.65 15.61
N LEU A 67 -2.08 14.54 16.32
CA LEU A 67 -2.79 13.28 16.51
C LEU A 67 -3.38 12.79 15.18
N PHE A 68 -3.92 13.70 14.35
CA PHE A 68 -4.45 13.39 13.03
C PHE A 68 -3.38 12.76 12.15
N THR A 69 -2.21 13.42 12.06
CA THR A 69 -1.09 12.96 11.23
C THR A 69 -0.55 11.62 11.70
N ALA A 70 -0.42 11.42 13.02
CA ALA A 70 0.00 10.13 13.58
C ALA A 70 -1.04 9.03 13.32
N ALA A 71 -2.33 9.32 13.54
CA ALA A 71 -3.41 8.35 13.40
C ALA A 71 -3.65 7.94 11.95
N ILE A 72 -3.63 8.89 11.00
CA ILE A 72 -3.76 8.59 9.57
C ILE A 72 -2.56 7.80 9.05
N SER A 73 -1.36 8.07 9.58
CA SER A 73 -0.16 7.30 9.25
C SER A 73 -0.29 5.84 9.70
N GLY A 74 -0.74 5.61 10.94
CA GLY A 74 -1.04 4.27 11.44
C GLY A 74 -2.14 3.56 10.66
N PHE A 75 -3.19 4.28 10.26
CA PHE A 75 -4.28 3.75 9.45
C PHE A 75 -3.81 3.19 8.10
N PHE A 76 -2.88 3.86 7.42
CA PHE A 76 -2.32 3.35 6.17
C PHE A 76 -1.58 2.02 6.33
N LEU A 77 -1.02 1.73 7.51
CA LEU A 77 -0.37 0.45 7.79
C LEU A 77 -1.36 -0.71 8.00
N VAL A 78 -2.65 -0.43 8.19
CA VAL A 78 -3.69 -1.45 8.23
C VAL A 78 -4.05 -1.95 6.82
N GLY A 79 -3.82 -1.12 5.80
CA GLY A 79 -4.13 -1.42 4.40
C GLY A 79 -3.56 -2.76 3.90
N PRO A 80 -2.26 -3.06 4.06
CA PRO A 80 -1.65 -4.32 3.66
C PRO A 80 -2.27 -5.55 4.34
N ILE A 81 -2.63 -5.44 5.62
CA ILE A 81 -3.28 -6.53 6.36
C ILE A 81 -4.68 -6.77 5.82
N ALA A 82 -5.44 -5.70 5.56
CA ALA A 82 -6.76 -5.80 4.94
C ALA A 82 -6.68 -6.39 3.52
N ALA A 83 -5.70 -5.96 2.72
CA ALA A 83 -5.45 -6.48 1.38
C ALA A 83 -5.10 -7.98 1.41
N ALA A 84 -4.15 -8.40 2.27
CA ALA A 84 -3.83 -9.81 2.47
C ALA A 84 -5.06 -10.64 2.87
N GLY A 85 -5.91 -10.08 3.74
CA GLY A 85 -7.20 -10.66 4.11
C GLY A 85 -8.13 -10.92 2.94
N LEU A 86 -8.31 -9.92 2.07
CA LEU A 86 -9.12 -10.04 0.86
C LEU A 86 -8.49 -11.00 -0.16
N TYR A 87 -7.16 -11.02 -0.30
CA TYR A 87 -6.47 -12.02 -1.13
C TYR A 87 -6.74 -13.45 -0.65
N GLU A 88 -6.80 -13.67 0.66
CA GLU A 88 -7.15 -14.99 1.21
C GLU A 88 -8.58 -15.39 0.88
N VAL A 89 -9.52 -14.42 0.85
CA VAL A 89 -10.90 -14.67 0.42
C VAL A 89 -10.93 -15.11 -1.05
N SER A 90 -10.27 -14.37 -1.94
CA SER A 90 -10.15 -14.73 -3.36
C SER A 90 -9.48 -16.09 -3.55
N ARG A 91 -8.37 -16.37 -2.85
CA ARG A 91 -7.64 -17.65 -2.92
C ARG A 91 -8.51 -18.84 -2.54
N ARG A 92 -9.33 -18.69 -1.50
CA ARG A 92 -10.30 -19.73 -1.08
C ARG A 92 -11.41 -19.90 -2.10
N HIS A 93 -11.92 -18.80 -2.63
CA HIS A 93 -12.95 -18.82 -3.66
C HIS A 93 -12.48 -19.55 -4.93
N GLU A 94 -11.27 -19.27 -5.41
CA GLU A 94 -10.65 -19.98 -6.55
C GLU A 94 -10.50 -21.49 -6.30
N ARG A 95 -10.29 -21.91 -5.05
CA ARG A 95 -10.20 -23.33 -4.65
C ARG A 95 -11.56 -24.00 -4.44
N GLY A 96 -12.67 -23.27 -4.60
CA GLY A 96 -14.01 -23.76 -4.29
C GLY A 96 -14.26 -23.97 -2.79
N GLU A 97 -13.42 -23.38 -1.94
CA GLU A 97 -13.55 -23.44 -0.48
C GLU A 97 -14.52 -22.36 0.02
N ARG A 98 -15.19 -22.62 1.14
CA ARG A 98 -16.01 -21.58 1.79
C ARG A 98 -15.10 -20.51 2.39
N ALA A 99 -15.32 -19.25 2.01
CA ALA A 99 -14.65 -18.11 2.61
C ALA A 99 -15.51 -17.49 3.72
N SER A 100 -14.88 -17.20 4.86
CA SER A 100 -15.46 -16.37 5.92
C SER A 100 -14.41 -15.39 6.41
N PHE A 101 -14.84 -14.26 6.99
CA PHE A 101 -13.92 -13.26 7.54
C PHE A 101 -12.99 -13.83 8.63
N MET A 102 -13.48 -14.78 9.44
CA MET A 102 -12.64 -15.44 10.44
C MET A 102 -11.62 -16.38 9.80
N ASP A 103 -12.02 -17.08 8.74
CA ASP A 103 -11.14 -18.01 8.06
C ASP A 103 -10.06 -17.29 7.23
N SER A 104 -10.39 -16.14 6.64
CA SER A 104 -9.39 -15.28 6.01
C SER A 104 -8.37 -14.78 7.04
N MET A 105 -8.83 -14.29 8.19
CA MET A 105 -7.93 -13.84 9.27
C MET A 105 -7.04 -14.99 9.80
N ARG A 106 -7.58 -16.20 9.91
CA ARG A 106 -6.78 -17.39 10.27
C ARG A 106 -5.75 -17.74 9.20
N GLY A 107 -6.10 -17.62 7.91
CA GLY A 107 -5.18 -17.86 6.79
C GLY A 107 -3.96 -16.94 6.81
N LEU A 108 -4.12 -15.70 7.30
CA LEU A 108 -3.01 -14.76 7.47
C LEU A 108 -2.00 -15.22 8.51
N ARG A 109 -2.40 -16.00 9.54
CA ARG A 109 -1.47 -16.43 10.60
C ARG A 109 -0.32 -17.28 10.06
N GLY A 110 -0.54 -18.04 8.99
CA GLY A 110 0.51 -18.83 8.34
C GLY A 110 1.61 -17.98 7.69
N HIS A 111 1.30 -16.74 7.34
CA HIS A 111 2.19 -15.82 6.62
C HIS A 111 2.43 -14.52 7.41
N ALA A 112 2.06 -14.52 8.71
CA ALA A 112 2.00 -13.31 9.53
C ALA A 112 3.37 -12.63 9.64
N ASP A 113 4.44 -13.41 9.77
CA ASP A 113 5.80 -12.89 9.87
C ASP A 113 6.20 -12.14 8.60
N SER A 114 6.03 -12.75 7.41
CA SER A 114 6.36 -12.10 6.14
C SER A 114 5.49 -10.88 5.86
N ILE A 115 4.20 -10.93 6.20
CA ILE A 115 3.30 -9.77 6.10
C ILE A 115 3.72 -8.67 7.08
N ALA A 116 4.13 -9.02 8.29
CA ALA A 116 4.58 -8.06 9.30
C ALA A 116 5.89 -7.38 8.88
N TYR A 117 6.88 -8.13 8.39
CA TYR A 117 8.12 -7.54 7.84
C TYR A 117 7.83 -6.63 6.65
N PHE A 118 6.88 -7.02 5.79
CA PHE A 118 6.44 -6.16 4.69
C PHE A 118 5.73 -4.89 5.18
N GLY A 119 4.92 -5.00 6.24
CA GLY A 119 4.32 -3.86 6.94
C GLY A 119 5.35 -2.92 7.55
N VAL A 120 6.44 -3.46 8.13
CA VAL A 120 7.57 -2.67 8.63
C VAL A 120 8.27 -1.94 7.49
N PHE A 121 8.48 -2.59 6.34
CA PHE A 121 9.02 -1.94 5.15
C PHE A 121 8.15 -0.74 4.73
N LEU A 122 6.83 -0.90 4.67
CA LEU A 122 5.91 0.18 4.35
C LEU A 122 5.90 1.29 5.41
N ALA A 123 6.02 0.94 6.70
CA ALA A 123 6.14 1.91 7.78
C ALA A 123 7.42 2.74 7.66
N LEU A 124 8.55 2.12 7.33
CA LEU A 124 9.80 2.84 7.09
C LEU A 124 9.70 3.75 5.87
N ALA A 125 9.06 3.29 4.79
CA ALA A 125 8.80 4.12 3.61
C ALA A 125 7.90 5.33 3.96
N LEU A 126 6.88 5.13 4.78
CA LEU A 126 5.98 6.19 5.25
C LEU A 126 6.70 7.20 6.15
N ILE A 127 7.56 6.74 7.06
CA ILE A 127 8.38 7.62 7.90
C ILE A 127 9.37 8.42 7.04
N ALA A 128 10.01 7.77 6.07
CA ALA A 128 10.88 8.46 5.12
C ALA A 128 10.10 9.52 4.32
N TRP A 129 8.88 9.20 3.89
CA TRP A 129 8.00 10.14 3.20
C TRP A 129 7.61 11.34 4.08
N GLU A 130 7.24 11.10 5.33
CA GLU A 130 6.92 12.16 6.30
C GLU A 130 8.10 13.11 6.47
N ARG A 131 9.30 12.57 6.69
CA ARG A 131 10.52 13.37 6.85
C ARG A 131 10.88 14.14 5.58
N LEU A 132 10.80 13.51 4.42
CA LEU A 132 11.02 14.19 3.14
C LEU A 132 9.99 15.30 2.92
N SER A 133 8.71 15.03 3.23
CA SER A 133 7.65 16.03 3.12
C SER A 133 7.90 17.25 4.00
N ALA A 134 8.30 17.04 5.26
CA ALA A 134 8.64 18.13 6.18
C ALA A 134 9.82 18.97 5.68
N ILE A 135 10.88 18.32 5.15
CA ILE A 135 12.03 19.02 4.57
C ILE A 135 11.62 19.82 3.32
N LEU A 136 10.84 19.23 2.42
CA LEU A 136 10.36 19.92 1.22
C LEU A 136 9.48 21.11 1.55
N PHE A 137 8.62 20.94 2.56
CA PHE A 137 7.81 22.03 3.07
C PHE A 137 8.71 23.16 3.60
N ALA A 138 9.67 22.86 4.47
CA ALA A 138 10.58 23.86 5.02
C ALA A 138 11.46 24.58 3.98
N LEU A 139 11.86 23.90 2.90
CA LEU A 139 12.75 24.46 1.89
C LEU A 139 12.03 25.28 0.81
N PHE A 140 10.84 24.83 0.39
CA PHE A 140 10.19 25.37 -0.80
C PHE A 140 8.86 26.08 -0.52
N PHE A 141 8.20 25.83 0.60
CA PHE A 141 6.96 26.53 0.94
C PHE A 141 7.27 27.93 1.48
N ARG A 142 6.57 28.94 0.95
CA ARG A 142 6.80 30.36 1.29
C ARG A 142 5.53 31.10 1.72
N GLY A 143 4.42 30.40 1.92
CA GLY A 143 3.13 30.98 2.30
C GLY A 143 2.91 31.08 3.81
N ASP A 144 1.95 31.90 4.22
CA ASP A 144 1.45 31.93 5.61
C ASP A 144 0.45 30.79 5.84
N LEU A 145 0.63 30.05 6.93
CA LEU A 145 -0.26 28.99 7.39
C LEU A 145 -1.51 29.58 8.05
N ALA A 146 -2.31 30.36 7.31
CA ALA A 146 -3.40 31.11 7.91
C ALA A 146 -4.60 30.21 8.29
N GLU A 147 -4.95 29.19 7.50
CA GLU A 147 -6.03 28.25 7.83
C GLU A 147 -5.85 26.86 7.16
N VAL A 148 -6.27 25.80 7.85
CA VAL A 148 -6.35 24.42 7.30
C VAL A 148 -7.47 24.32 6.26
N SER A 149 -8.55 25.08 6.43
CA SER A 149 -9.63 25.26 5.47
C SER A 149 -9.11 25.94 4.20
N GLY A 150 -8.90 25.16 3.14
CA GLY A 150 -8.35 25.67 1.88
C GLY A 150 -6.84 25.51 1.72
N PHE A 151 -6.16 24.80 2.64
CA PHE A 151 -4.74 24.46 2.49
C PHE A 151 -4.46 23.81 1.12
N LEU A 152 -5.31 22.87 0.69
CA LEU A 152 -5.10 22.16 -0.57
C LEU A 152 -5.16 23.09 -1.79
N SER A 153 -6.14 24.00 -1.85
CA SER A 153 -6.25 24.96 -2.96
C SER A 153 -5.17 26.03 -2.88
N SER A 154 -4.88 26.56 -1.70
CA SER A 154 -3.84 27.57 -1.48
C SER A 154 -2.43 27.06 -1.79
N VAL A 155 -2.13 25.80 -1.48
CA VAL A 155 -0.80 25.23 -1.69
C VAL A 155 -0.65 24.69 -3.11
N PHE A 156 -1.61 23.92 -3.60
CA PHE A 156 -1.47 23.20 -4.88
C PHE A 156 -2.09 23.91 -6.08
N MET A 157 -3.10 24.77 -5.88
CA MET A 157 -3.87 25.38 -6.99
C MET A 157 -3.67 26.89 -7.14
N SER A 158 -3.14 27.60 -6.15
CA SER A 158 -2.92 29.07 -6.20
C SER A 158 -1.92 29.51 -7.26
N GLY A 159 -0.99 28.63 -7.66
CA GLY A 159 0.11 28.96 -8.56
C GLY A 159 1.26 29.71 -7.88
N GLU A 160 1.17 30.05 -6.60
CA GLU A 160 2.23 30.77 -5.88
C GLU A 160 3.37 29.83 -5.43
N ASN A 161 3.04 28.57 -5.19
CA ASN A 161 3.96 27.55 -4.66
C ASN A 161 4.40 26.52 -5.71
N LEU A 162 4.47 26.90 -7.00
CA LEU A 162 4.73 25.97 -8.10
C LEU A 162 6.03 25.16 -7.93
N TYR A 163 7.10 25.77 -7.42
CA TYR A 163 8.35 25.06 -7.14
C TYR A 163 8.19 24.00 -6.06
N PHE A 164 7.45 24.30 -4.98
CA PHE A 164 7.12 23.34 -3.94
C PHE A 164 6.30 22.19 -4.52
N VAL A 165 5.22 22.49 -5.25
CA VAL A 165 4.34 21.48 -5.85
C VAL A 165 5.11 20.56 -6.80
N PHE A 166 5.95 21.12 -7.66
CA PHE A 166 6.78 20.34 -8.58
C PHE A 166 7.77 19.45 -7.84
N ALA A 167 8.52 19.99 -6.88
CA ALA A 167 9.47 19.21 -6.08
C ALA A 167 8.77 18.09 -5.29
N TYR A 168 7.61 18.40 -4.69
CA TYR A 168 6.79 17.46 -3.94
C TYR A 168 6.27 16.32 -4.83
N MET A 169 5.80 16.64 -6.04
CA MET A 169 5.34 15.64 -7.02
C MET A 169 6.47 14.75 -7.53
N VAL A 170 7.64 15.31 -7.84
CA VAL A 170 8.77 14.53 -8.36
C VAL A 170 9.31 13.58 -7.29
N ILE A 171 9.54 14.08 -6.08
CA ILE A 171 10.13 13.28 -5.00
C ILE A 171 9.10 12.26 -4.48
N GLY A 172 7.85 12.70 -4.26
CA GLY A 172 6.77 11.80 -3.87
C GLY A 172 6.45 10.76 -4.92
N GLY A 173 6.40 11.16 -6.20
CA GLY A 173 6.21 10.24 -7.32
C GLY A 173 7.34 9.22 -7.44
N THR A 174 8.59 9.63 -7.19
CA THR A 174 9.73 8.71 -7.19
C THR A 174 9.62 7.69 -6.06
N LEU A 175 9.33 8.15 -4.84
CA LEU A 175 9.15 7.25 -3.70
C LEU A 175 7.95 6.29 -3.93
N ALA A 176 6.83 6.81 -4.44
CA ALA A 176 5.66 6.01 -4.77
C ALA A 176 5.98 4.97 -5.84
N ALA A 177 6.74 5.32 -6.88
CA ALA A 177 7.17 4.39 -7.91
C ALA A 177 8.06 3.27 -7.35
N VAL A 178 8.99 3.60 -6.44
CA VAL A 178 9.84 2.61 -5.76
C VAL A 178 9.01 1.67 -4.89
N VAL A 179 8.13 2.21 -4.05
CA VAL A 179 7.25 1.41 -3.19
C VAL A 179 6.33 0.53 -4.04
N PHE A 180 5.77 1.07 -5.11
CA PHE A 180 4.92 0.31 -6.05
C PHE A 180 5.69 -0.84 -6.68
N ALA A 181 6.87 -0.58 -7.25
CA ALA A 181 7.70 -1.60 -7.88
C ALA A 181 8.06 -2.73 -6.89
N LEU A 182 8.32 -2.41 -5.63
CA LEU A 182 8.63 -3.40 -4.59
C LEU A 182 7.39 -4.13 -4.02
N SER A 183 6.17 -3.60 -4.24
CA SER A 183 4.96 -4.09 -3.55
C SER A 183 3.91 -4.75 -4.45
N ALA A 184 3.83 -4.36 -5.72
CA ALA A 184 2.74 -4.74 -6.63
C ALA A 184 2.52 -6.26 -6.72
N VAL A 185 3.60 -7.05 -6.72
CA VAL A 185 3.56 -8.52 -6.78
C VAL A 185 3.90 -9.17 -5.44
N ALA A 186 4.46 -8.41 -4.48
CA ALA A 186 4.97 -8.95 -3.23
C ALA A 186 3.86 -9.52 -2.33
N ILE A 187 2.77 -8.77 -2.10
CA ILE A 187 1.67 -9.24 -1.22
C ILE A 187 0.99 -10.51 -1.77
N PRO A 188 0.57 -10.57 -3.05
CA PRO A 188 0.03 -11.81 -3.61
C PRO A 188 1.01 -12.99 -3.52
N MET A 189 2.30 -12.74 -3.78
CA MET A 189 3.33 -13.77 -3.71
C MET A 189 3.51 -14.31 -2.28
N LEU A 190 3.53 -13.41 -1.28
CA LEU A 190 3.62 -13.78 0.13
C LEU A 190 2.41 -14.60 0.61
N MET A 191 1.25 -14.40 -0.02
CA MET A 191 0.02 -15.14 0.30
C MET A 191 -0.09 -16.47 -0.45
N ASP A 192 0.52 -16.58 -1.63
CA ASP A 192 0.45 -17.80 -2.46
C ASP A 192 1.62 -18.75 -2.20
N ARG A 193 2.77 -18.23 -1.74
CA ARG A 193 4.03 -18.98 -1.63
C ARG A 193 4.71 -18.76 -0.28
N ASP A 194 5.38 -19.80 0.20
CA ASP A 194 6.27 -19.74 1.36
C ASP A 194 7.60 -19.07 0.97
N VAL A 195 7.58 -17.75 0.79
CA VAL A 195 8.76 -16.92 0.54
C VAL A 195 8.87 -15.78 1.56
N ASP A 196 10.09 -15.32 1.79
CA ASP A 196 10.35 -14.17 2.66
C ASP A 196 10.03 -12.84 1.94
N SER A 197 9.85 -11.78 2.73
CA SER A 197 9.46 -10.46 2.24
C SER A 197 10.50 -9.82 1.31
N VAL A 198 11.79 -10.13 1.48
CA VAL A 198 12.85 -9.59 0.61
C VAL A 198 12.79 -10.27 -0.75
N THR A 199 12.69 -11.59 -0.78
CA THR A 199 12.51 -12.36 -2.02
C THR A 199 11.26 -11.89 -2.77
N ALA A 200 10.14 -11.70 -2.08
CA ALA A 200 8.90 -11.20 -2.68
C ALA A 200 9.07 -9.78 -3.27
N ALA A 201 9.69 -8.87 -2.52
CA ALA A 201 9.93 -7.49 -2.97
C ALA A 201 10.88 -7.41 -4.17
N MET A 202 11.96 -8.18 -4.15
CA MET A 202 12.92 -8.24 -5.26
C MET A 202 12.31 -8.87 -6.52
N THR A 203 11.43 -9.86 -6.35
CA THR A 203 10.68 -10.43 -7.47
C THR A 203 9.70 -9.41 -8.05
N SER A 204 9.04 -8.62 -7.20
CA SER A 204 8.17 -7.53 -7.64
C SER A 204 8.94 -6.45 -8.41
N LEU A 205 10.13 -6.06 -7.95
CA LEU A 205 10.96 -5.04 -8.63
C LEU A 205 11.40 -5.47 -10.03
N ARG A 206 11.56 -6.79 -10.25
CA ARG A 206 11.96 -7.37 -11.54
C ARG A 206 10.81 -7.43 -12.54
N ALA A 207 9.56 -7.52 -12.05
CA ALA A 207 8.37 -7.73 -12.87
C ALA A 207 7.98 -6.48 -13.65
#